data_AF-A0A0Q4ZBC6-F1
#
_entry.id   AF-A0A0Q4ZBC6-F1
#
_cell.length_a   1.000
_cell.length_b   1.000
_cell.length_c   1.000
_cell.angle_alpha   90.00
_cell.angle_beta   90.00
_cell.angle_gamma   90.00
#
_symmetry.space_group_name_H-M   'P 1'
#
loop_
_entity.id
_entity.type
_entity.pdbx_description
1 polymer ?
#
loop_
_entity_poly.entity_id
_entity_poly.type
_entity_poly.pdbx_seq_one_letter_code
_entity_poly.pdbx_strand_id
1 'polypeptide(L)'
;MSDGITRPVRPGRVTLDGQLVSYWEREAQRLEALAGAARWNWSARSLRRKAERARAEGARFAAREAGRRSPAADASDPADGPETA
;
A
#
# COMPACT_ATOMS: atom_id res chain seq x y z
N MET A 1 -37.06 10.97 -9.59
CA MET A 1 -36.19 10.06 -8.82
C MET A 1 -34.94 9.88 -9.65
N SER A 2 -33.89 10.65 -9.37
CA SER A 2 -32.65 10.64 -10.15
C SER A 2 -31.61 9.88 -9.36
N ASP A 3 -31.24 8.69 -9.83
CA ASP A 3 -30.12 7.94 -9.29
C ASP A 3 -28.83 8.67 -9.67
N GLY A 4 -28.22 9.30 -8.66
CA GLY A 4 -26.86 9.79 -8.76
C GLY A 4 -25.92 8.59 -8.91
N ILE A 5 -25.50 8.32 -10.14
CA ILE A 5 -24.42 7.38 -10.42
C ILE A 5 -23.15 7.97 -9.81
N THR A 6 -22.86 7.60 -8.56
CA THR A 6 -21.57 7.85 -7.91
C THR A 6 -20.51 7.25 -8.79
N ARG A 7 -19.82 8.09 -9.58
CA ARG A 7 -18.65 7.65 -10.36
C ARG A 7 -17.66 7.04 -9.36
N PRO A 8 -17.15 5.82 -9.61
CA PRO A 8 -16.12 5.26 -8.76
C PRO A 8 -14.94 6.22 -8.77
N VAL A 9 -14.59 6.74 -7.59
CA VAL A 9 -13.36 7.52 -7.38
C VAL A 9 -12.23 6.62 -7.85
N ARG A 10 -11.66 6.93 -9.01
CA ARG A 10 -10.45 6.24 -9.47
C ARG A 10 -9.39 6.57 -8.42
N PRO A 11 -8.84 5.58 -7.69
CA PRO A 11 -7.75 5.86 -6.78
C PRO A 11 -6.67 6.54 -7.62
N GLY A 12 -6.28 7.76 -7.23
CA GLY A 12 -5.18 8.49 -7.86
C GLY A 12 -3.97 7.57 -7.99
N ARG A 13 -3.13 7.82 -9.01
CA ARG A 13 -1.98 6.95 -9.35
C ARG A 13 -1.23 6.57 -8.07
N VAL A 14 -1.36 5.31 -7.66
CA VAL A 14 -0.71 4.82 -6.44
C VAL A 14 0.77 4.75 -6.73
N THR A 15 1.58 5.45 -5.94
CA THR A 15 3.04 5.38 -6.07
C THR A 15 3.53 3.95 -5.78
N LEU A 16 4.71 3.58 -6.28
CA LEU A 16 5.30 2.26 -5.98
C LEU A 16 5.41 2.02 -4.46
N ASP A 17 5.79 3.04 -3.70
CA ASP A 17 5.87 2.94 -2.23
C ASP A 17 4.49 2.73 -1.62
N GLY A 18 3.44 3.40 -2.14
CA GLY A 18 2.06 3.15 -1.74
C GLY A 18 1.61 1.72 -2.02
N GLN A 19 2.00 1.15 -3.17
CA GLN A 19 1.72 -0.27 -3.48
C GLN A 19 2.44 -1.20 -2.50
N LEU A 20 3.68 -0.89 -2.14
CA LEU A 20 4.48 -1.67 -1.19
C LEU A 20 3.92 -1.58 0.23
N VAL A 21 3.42 -0.42 0.68
CA VAL A 21 2.71 -0.28 1.96
C VAL A 21 1.54 -1.26 2.03
N SER A 22 0.64 -1.21 1.04
CA SER A 22 -0.52 -2.10 1.02
C SER A 22 -0.14 -3.58 0.89
N TYR A 23 0.94 -3.90 0.17
CA TYR A 23 1.45 -5.26 0.10
C TYR A 23 1.93 -5.76 1.46
N TRP A 24 2.77 -4.99 2.14
CA TRP A 24 3.32 -5.37 3.44
C TRP A 24 2.26 -5.48 4.53
N GLU A 25 1.23 -4.65 4.49
CA GLU A 25 0.05 -4.77 5.37
C GLU A 25 -0.71 -6.07 5.14
N ARG A 26 -0.98 -6.43 3.87
CA ARG A 26 -1.65 -7.70 3.54
C ARG A 26 -0.81 -8.90 3.95
N GLU A 27 0.50 -8.85 3.71
CA GLU A 27 1.39 -9.94 4.07
C GLU A 27 1.49 -10.11 5.60
N ALA A 28 1.52 -9.01 6.36
CA ALA A 28 1.45 -9.08 7.81
C ALA A 28 0.17 -9.76 8.32
N GLN A 29 -0.99 -9.42 7.75
CA GLN A 29 -2.27 -10.05 8.10
C GLN A 29 -2.29 -11.54 7.73
N ARG A 30 -1.78 -11.89 6.54
CA ARG A 30 -1.65 -13.27 6.09
C ARG A 30 -0.78 -14.09 7.05
N LEU A 31 0.35 -13.55 7.47
CA LEU A 31 1.26 -14.21 8.41
C LEU A 31 0.63 -14.39 9.80
N GLU A 32 -0.15 -13.42 10.26
CA GLU A 32 -0.90 -13.54 11.52
C GLU A 32 -1.98 -14.64 11.43
N ALA A 33 -2.73 -14.69 10.32
CA ALA A 33 -3.70 -15.75 10.08
C ALA A 33 -3.04 -17.15 10.04
N LEU A 34 -1.90 -17.27 9.35
CA LEU A 34 -1.13 -18.52 9.34
C LEU A 34 -0.61 -18.89 10.74
N ALA A 35 -0.21 -17.90 11.54
CA ALA A 35 0.22 -18.14 12.92
C ALA A 35 -0.93 -18.65 13.80
N GLY A 36 -2.15 -18.11 13.61
CA GLY A 36 -3.35 -18.58 14.31
C GLY A 36 -3.79 -19.99 13.90
N ALA A 37 -3.56 -20.37 12.64
CA ALA A 37 -3.83 -21.71 12.13
C ALA A 37 -2.70 -22.72 12.40
N ALA A 38 -1.56 -22.30 12.95
CA ALA A 38 -0.40 -23.16 13.11
C ALA A 38 -0.62 -24.23 14.19
N ARG A 39 -0.34 -25.48 13.82
CA ARG A 39 -0.47 -26.65 14.73
C ARG A 39 0.59 -26.69 15.84
N TRP A 40 1.72 -26.02 15.65
CA TRP A 40 2.84 -26.01 16.61
C TRP A 40 3.21 -24.60 17.04
N ASN A 41 3.40 -24.43 18.35
CA ASN A 41 3.71 -23.13 18.96
C ASN A 41 5.00 -22.50 18.44
N TRP A 42 6.03 -23.28 18.09
CA TRP A 42 7.27 -22.73 17.54
C TRP A 42 7.07 -22.16 16.12
N SER A 43 6.20 -22.79 15.33
CA SER A 43 5.83 -22.31 13.99
C SER A 43 5.00 -21.03 14.08
N ALA A 44 4.00 -21.02 14.97
CA ALA A 44 3.20 -19.83 15.28
C ALA A 44 4.08 -18.63 15.68
N ARG A 45 5.06 -18.85 16.58
CA ARG A 45 6.02 -17.81 16.98
C ARG A 45 6.87 -17.31 15.82
N SER A 46 7.35 -18.20 14.95
CA SER A 46 8.14 -17.81 13.77
C SER A 46 7.31 -16.96 12.80
N LEU A 47 6.06 -17.34 12.55
CA LEU A 47 5.13 -16.61 11.69
C LEU A 47 4.79 -15.23 12.26
N ARG A 48 4.55 -15.11 13.57
CA ARG A 48 4.35 -13.81 14.23
C ARG A 48 5.54 -12.88 14.09
N ARG A 49 6.77 -13.39 14.28
CA ARG A 49 7.99 -12.60 14.04
C ARG A 49 8.10 -12.13 12.59
N LYS A 50 7.66 -12.94 11.62
CA LYS A 50 7.60 -12.52 10.22
C LYS A 50 6.54 -11.45 10.00
N ALA A 51 5.36 -11.57 10.63
CA ALA A 51 4.32 -10.55 10.57
C ALA A 51 4.81 -9.21 11.14
N GLU A 52 5.53 -9.21 12.26
CA GLU A 52 6.18 -8.02 12.82
C GLU A 52 7.18 -7.38 11.85
N ARG A 53 8.02 -8.19 11.18
CA ARG A 53 8.95 -7.69 10.16
C ARG A 53 8.21 -7.07 8.97
N ALA A 54 7.16 -7.72 8.49
CA ALA A 54 6.32 -7.19 7.41
C ALA A 54 5.73 -5.83 7.79
N ARG A 55 5.21 -5.67 9.02
CA ARG A 55 4.73 -4.38 9.54
C ARG A 55 5.84 -3.32 9.57
N ALA A 56 7.04 -3.69 10.02
CA ALA A 56 8.18 -2.78 10.05
C ALA A 56 8.62 -2.32 8.65
N GLU A 57 8.57 -3.22 7.65
CA GLU A 57 8.86 -2.86 6.27
C GLU A 57 7.79 -1.95 5.68
N GLY A 58 6.51 -2.25 5.89
CA GLY A 58 5.40 -1.38 5.53
C GLY A 58 5.54 0.03 6.11
N ALA A 59 5.90 0.15 7.40
CA ALA A 59 6.13 1.43 8.05
C ALA A 59 7.27 2.24 7.42
N ARG A 60 8.34 1.58 6.94
CA ARG A 60 9.44 2.25 6.22
C ARG A 60 8.98 2.82 4.89
N PHE A 61 8.18 2.08 4.12
CA PHE A 61 7.62 2.57 2.86
C PHE A 61 6.58 3.67 3.09
N ALA A 62 5.80 3.58 4.17
CA ALA A 62 4.85 4.62 4.56
C ALA A 62 5.57 5.93 4.92
N ALA A 63 6.70 5.85 5.62
CA ALA A 63 7.53 7.02 5.91
C ALA A 63 8.12 7.66 4.64
N ARG A 64 8.54 6.84 3.65
CA ARG A 64 9.00 7.34 2.34
C ARG A 64 7.87 8.03 1.57
N GLU A 65 6.68 7.41 1.54
CA GLU A 65 5.52 7.99 0.87
C GLU A 65 5.05 9.29 1.52
N ALA A 66 5.07 9.37 2.87
CA ALA A 66 4.76 10.60 3.60
C ALA A 66 5.75 11.73 3.27
N GLY A 67 7.04 11.40 3.07
CA GLY A 67 8.05 12.36 2.60
C GLY A 67 7.78 12.88 1.18
N ARG A 68 7.16 12.07 0.31
CA ARG A 68 6.73 12.51 -1.04
C ARG A 68 5.48 13.36 -1.04
N ARG A 69 4.56 13.14 -0.08
CA ARG A 69 3.33 13.96 0.09
C ARG A 69 3.62 15.36 0.67
N SER A 70 4.87 15.80 0.66
CA SER A 70 5.22 17.22 0.70
C SER A 70 4.75 17.86 -0.62
N PRO A 71 4.17 19.07 -0.63
CA PRO A 71 3.30 19.59 -1.71
C PRO A 71 3.95 19.78 -3.11
N ALA A 72 5.20 19.36 -3.31
CA ALA A 72 5.89 19.40 -4.59
C ALA A 72 5.48 18.27 -5.56
N ALA A 73 4.79 17.22 -5.11
CA ALA A 73 4.46 16.05 -5.94
C ALA A 73 3.12 16.13 -6.71
N ASP A 74 2.34 17.21 -6.54
CA ASP A 74 1.16 17.48 -7.39
C ASP A 74 1.53 18.04 -8.78
N ALA A 75 2.82 18.30 -9.05
CA ALA A 75 3.32 18.81 -10.33
C ALA A 75 3.69 17.71 -11.34
N SER A 76 3.00 16.56 -11.31
CA SER A 76 3.21 15.52 -12.31
C SER A 76 1.89 14.90 -12.75
N ASP A 77 0.99 15.75 -13.25
CA ASP A 77 0.03 15.33 -14.25
C ASP A 77 0.69 15.47 -15.64
N PRO A 78 0.81 14.38 -16.43
CA PRO A 78 1.47 14.40 -17.73
C PRO A 78 0.52 14.78 -18.87
N ALA A 79 1.09 15.43 -19.88
CA ALA A 79 0.58 15.69 -21.24
C ALA A 79 -0.07 17.06 -21.48
N ASP A 80 0.70 17.96 -22.08
CA ASP A 80 0.43 18.29 -23.48
C ASP A 80 1.75 18.67 -24.17
N GLY A 81 2.25 17.79 -25.03
CA GLY A 81 3.35 18.14 -25.93
C GLY A 81 2.76 18.89 -27.13
N PRO A 82 3.35 20.01 -27.58
CA PRO A 82 2.81 20.70 -28.75
C PRO A 82 2.98 19.83 -30.00
N GLU A 83 1.85 19.43 -30.57
CA GLU A 83 1.72 18.96 -31.95
C GLU A 83 2.24 20.08 -32.87
N THR A 84 3.45 19.91 -33.40
CA THR A 84 3.99 20.77 -34.45
C THR A 84 3.74 20.11 -35.80
N ALA A 85 2.80 20.71 -36.53
CA ALA A 85 2.64 20.89 -37.98
C ALA A 85 3.42 20.00 -38.96
#